data_AF-A0A2S9MQ98-F1
#
_entry.id   AF-A0A2S9MQ98-F1
#
_cell.length_a   1.000
_cell.length_b   1.000
_cell.length_c   1.000
_cell.angle_alpha   90.00
_cell.angle_beta   90.00
_cell.angle_gamma   90.00
#
_symmetry.space_group_name_H-M   'P 1'
#
loop_
_entity.id
_entity.type
_entity.pdbx_description
1 polymer ?
#
loop_
_entity_poly.entity_id
_entity_poly.type
_entity_poly.pdbx_seq_one_letter_code
_entity_poly.pdbx_strand_id
1 'polypeptide(L)'
;MHVVVFRDRCARVIRIVFDDAQAVAVAYRDDEAVGELSVDDSARAPLLVRLYVEPAYRRSGIAHTLLAHVSRVLGEPIRIDAHTHARPDSPAWTTLCRCLAHEGLVVVD
;
A
#
# COMPACT_ATOMS: atom_id res chain seq x y z
N MET A 1 12.74 -0.49 12.61
CA MET A 1 11.89 0.56 12.04
C MET A 1 12.54 1.02 10.75
N HIS A 2 11.83 0.94 9.62
CA HIS A 2 12.35 1.34 8.32
C HIS A 2 11.61 2.58 7.81
N VAL A 3 12.33 3.54 7.23
CA VAL A 3 11.74 4.81 6.76
C VAL A 3 12.06 5.02 5.29
N VAL A 4 11.02 5.29 4.50
CA VAL A 4 11.14 5.65 3.08
C VAL A 4 10.60 7.06 2.90
N VAL A 5 11.37 7.91 2.22
CA VAL A 5 10.93 9.27 1.87
C VAL A 5 10.86 9.38 0.35
N PHE A 6 9.73 9.87 -0.16
CA PHE A 6 9.56 10.11 -1.59
C PHE A 6 8.82 11.42 -1.85
N ARG A 7 8.94 11.91 -3.09
CA ARG A 7 8.08 12.98 -3.60
C ARG A 7 6.91 12.36 -4.35
N ASP A 8 5.69 12.68 -3.93
CA ASP A 8 4.49 12.25 -4.62
C ASP A 8 4.34 12.98 -5.98
N ARG A 9 3.32 12.60 -6.76
CA ARG A 9 3.05 13.22 -8.07
C ARG A 9 2.69 14.71 -8.00
N CYS A 10 2.37 15.21 -6.82
CA CYS A 10 2.08 16.62 -6.55
C CYS A 10 3.30 17.36 -5.96
N ALA A 11 4.49 16.75 -6.03
CA ALA A 11 5.74 17.27 -5.46
C ALA A 11 5.75 17.44 -3.93
N ARG A 12 4.82 16.79 -3.22
CA ARG A 12 4.78 16.76 -1.76
C ARG A 12 5.75 15.72 -1.26
N VAL A 13 6.49 16.03 -0.19
CA VAL A 13 7.35 15.05 0.48
C VAL A 13 6.48 14.20 1.39
N ILE A 14 6.50 12.88 1.16
CA ILE A 14 5.79 11.88 1.95
C ILE A 14 6.81 10.97 2.62
N ARG A 15 6.65 10.79 3.93
CA ARG A 15 7.48 9.90 4.76
C ARG A 15 6.67 8.67 5.11
N ILE A 16 7.10 7.48 4.69
CA ILE A 16 6.48 6.21 5.08
C ILE A 16 7.34 5.59 6.18
N VAL A 17 6.69 5.20 7.27
CA VAL A 17 7.31 4.45 8.38
C VAL A 17 6.74 3.04 8.38
N PHE A 18 7.63 2.06 8.32
CA PHE A 18 7.31 0.65 8.48
C PHE A 18 7.67 0.19 9.89
N ASP A 19 6.84 -0.70 10.44
CA ASP A 19 7.18 -1.44 11.65
C ASP A 19 8.36 -2.40 11.41
N ASP A 20 8.82 -3.06 12.47
CA ASP A 20 9.97 -3.97 12.40
C ASP A 20 9.69 -5.22 11.56
N ALA A 21 8.44 -5.69 11.55
CA ALA A 21 7.99 -6.80 10.72
C ALA A 21 7.76 -6.39 9.26
N GLN A 22 7.71 -5.09 8.97
CA GLN A 22 7.35 -4.52 7.67
C GLN A 22 5.95 -4.93 7.19
N ALA A 23 5.11 -5.38 8.13
CA ALA A 23 3.72 -5.78 7.94
C ALA A 23 2.75 -4.60 8.06
N VAL A 24 3.16 -3.53 8.76
CA VAL A 24 2.40 -2.29 8.91
C VAL A 24 3.21 -1.11 8.42
N ALA A 25 2.58 -0.23 7.67
CA ALA A 25 3.18 1.00 7.17
C ALA A 25 2.23 2.19 7.30
N VAL A 26 2.76 3.33 7.75
CA VAL A 26 2.02 4.59 7.83
C VAL A 26 2.73 5.66 7.02
N ALA A 27 2.00 6.31 6.11
CA ALA A 27 2.45 7.44 5.31
C ALA A 27 2.13 8.75 6.02
N TYR A 28 3.11 9.65 6.11
CA TYR A 28 3.03 10.94 6.77
C TYR A 28 3.33 12.09 5.80
N ARG A 29 2.59 13.19 5.96
CA ARG A 29 2.90 14.51 5.40
C ARG A 29 3.03 15.51 6.53
N ASP A 30 4.19 16.13 6.69
CA ASP A 30 4.45 17.14 7.74
C ASP A 30 3.94 16.67 9.14
N ASP A 31 4.16 15.38 9.43
CA ASP A 31 3.74 14.63 10.63
C ASP A 31 2.25 14.26 10.77
N GLU A 32 1.41 14.63 9.82
CA GLU A 32 0.04 14.13 9.70
C GLU A 32 0.01 12.77 8.99
N ALA A 33 -0.67 11.78 9.57
CA ALA A 33 -0.87 10.47 8.94
C ALA A 33 -1.89 10.58 7.79
N VAL A 34 -1.44 10.34 6.56
CA VAL A 34 -2.23 10.50 5.32
C VAL A 34 -2.49 9.18 4.59
N GLY A 35 -1.92 8.08 5.07
CA GLY A 35 -2.17 6.75 4.53
C GLY A 35 -1.67 5.64 5.44
N GLU A 36 -2.24 4.46 5.27
CA GLU A 36 -1.97 3.28 6.08
C GLU A 36 -2.04 2.03 5.21
N LEU A 37 -1.12 1.11 5.45
CA LEU A 37 -1.10 -0.24 4.89
C LEU A 37 -0.90 -1.22 6.04
N SER A 38 -1.67 -2.31 6.03
CA SER A 38 -1.43 -3.48 6.87
C SER A 38 -1.58 -4.74 6.02
N VAL A 39 -0.62 -5.64 6.14
CA VAL A 39 -0.63 -6.98 5.56
C VAL A 39 -0.54 -8.03 6.67
N ASP A 40 -1.16 -9.17 6.43
CA ASP A 40 -0.98 -10.38 7.24
C ASP A 40 0.00 -11.30 6.51
N ASP A 41 1.18 -11.48 7.09
CA ASP A 41 2.26 -12.33 6.59
C ASP A 41 2.28 -13.72 7.25
N SER A 42 1.33 -14.03 8.13
CA SER A 42 1.23 -15.34 8.78
C SER A 42 0.73 -16.44 7.83
N ALA A 43 0.09 -16.05 6.73
CA ALA A 43 -0.36 -16.94 5.68
C ALA A 43 0.80 -17.34 4.75
N ARG A 44 0.57 -18.37 3.91
CA ARG A 44 1.55 -18.82 2.90
C ARG A 44 1.98 -17.74 1.91
N ALA A 45 1.19 -16.67 1.76
CA ALA A 45 1.47 -15.52 0.93
C ALA A 45 0.86 -14.29 1.62
N PRO A 46 1.51 -13.12 1.57
CA PRO A 46 1.08 -11.95 2.31
C PRO A 46 -0.29 -11.47 1.85
N LEU A 47 -1.23 -11.33 2.77
CA LEU A 47 -2.61 -10.93 2.50
C LEU A 47 -2.82 -9.46 2.87
N LEU A 48 -3.42 -8.68 1.98
CA LEU A 48 -3.80 -7.31 2.28
C LEU A 48 -4.93 -7.28 3.32
N VAL A 49 -4.65 -6.72 4.50
CA VAL A 49 -5.65 -6.51 5.56
C VAL A 49 -6.30 -5.14 5.44
N ARG A 50 -5.49 -4.10 5.20
CA ARG A 50 -5.97 -2.71 5.12
C ARG A 50 -5.13 -1.89 4.17
N LEU A 51 -5.80 -1.09 3.34
CA LEU A 51 -5.17 0.01 2.59
C LEU A 51 -6.05 1.26 2.68
N TYR A 52 -5.50 2.33 3.22
CA TYR A 52 -6.17 3.63 3.29
C TYR A 52 -5.25 4.73 2.80
N VAL A 53 -5.81 5.68 2.04
CA VAL A 53 -5.18 6.95 1.72
C VAL A 53 -6.25 8.03 1.85
N GLU A 54 -5.89 9.08 2.59
CA GLU A 54 -6.73 10.24 2.81
C GLU A 54 -7.17 10.86 1.47
N PRO A 55 -8.48 11.13 1.25
CA PRO A 55 -9.01 11.68 0.01
C PRO A 55 -8.16 12.79 -0.64
N ALA A 56 -7.67 13.76 0.14
CA ALA A 56 -6.86 14.89 -0.34
C ALA A 56 -5.48 14.49 -0.91
N TYR A 57 -5.05 13.25 -0.68
CA TYR A 57 -3.78 12.68 -1.10
C TYR A 57 -3.95 11.48 -2.04
N ARG A 58 -5.17 11.15 -2.49
CA ARG A 58 -5.38 10.07 -3.46
C ARG A 58 -4.84 10.47 -4.84
N ARG A 59 -4.56 9.45 -5.67
CA ARG A 59 -3.98 9.61 -7.03
C ARG A 59 -2.58 10.26 -7.07
N SER A 60 -1.94 10.40 -5.92
CA SER A 60 -0.58 10.94 -5.77
C SER A 60 0.53 9.89 -5.87
N GLY A 61 0.18 8.60 -5.86
CA GLY A 61 1.12 7.48 -5.87
C GLY A 61 1.33 6.81 -4.51
N ILE A 62 0.83 7.35 -3.40
CA ILE A 62 1.04 6.79 -2.05
C ILE A 62 0.65 5.30 -1.95
N ALA A 63 -0.56 4.93 -2.36
CA ALA A 63 -1.03 3.54 -2.28
C ALA A 63 -0.15 2.57 -3.08
N HIS A 64 0.29 3.01 -4.28
CA HIS A 64 1.21 2.23 -5.10
C HIS A 64 2.56 2.08 -4.38
N THR A 65 3.14 3.16 -3.86
CA THR A 65 4.43 3.12 -3.17
C THR A 65 4.40 2.22 -1.94
N LEU A 66 3.33 2.26 -1.16
CA LEU A 66 3.13 1.39 0.01
C LEU A 66 3.17 -0.09 -0.40
N LEU A 67 2.31 -0.49 -1.34
CA LEU A 67 2.20 -1.88 -1.78
C LEU A 67 3.48 -2.37 -2.49
N ALA A 68 4.06 -1.53 -3.35
CA ALA A 68 5.27 -1.86 -4.07
C ALA A 68 6.50 -2.00 -3.16
N HIS A 69 6.53 -1.28 -2.02
CA HIS A 69 7.61 -1.46 -1.05
C HIS A 69 7.44 -2.76 -0.27
N VAL A 70 6.25 -3.01 0.29
CA VAL A 70 5.99 -4.23 1.07
C VAL A 70 6.18 -5.48 0.22
N SER A 71 5.66 -5.52 -1.00
CA SER A 71 5.85 -6.67 -1.90
C SER A 71 7.33 -6.96 -2.18
N ARG A 72 8.14 -5.92 -2.43
CA ARG A 72 9.59 -6.08 -2.66
C ARG A 72 10.34 -6.56 -1.42
N VAL A 73 9.94 -6.07 -0.26
CA VAL A 73 10.52 -6.45 1.03
C VAL A 73 10.23 -7.92 1.35
N LEU A 74 8.98 -8.34 1.18
CA LEU A 74 8.56 -9.72 1.45
C LEU A 74 9.02 -10.70 0.36
N GLY A 75 9.43 -10.18 -0.79
CA GLY A 75 9.86 -10.99 -1.94
C GLY A 75 8.70 -11.68 -2.66
N GLU A 76 7.46 -11.38 -2.30
CA GLU A 76 6.26 -12.01 -2.82
C GLU A 76 5.17 -10.99 -3.20
N PRO A 77 4.31 -11.30 -4.19
CA PRO A 77 3.12 -10.49 -4.48
C PRO A 77 2.15 -10.50 -3.30
N ILE A 78 1.52 -9.34 -3.04
CA ILE A 78 0.51 -9.22 -1.99
C ILE A 78 -0.84 -9.69 -2.54
N ARG A 79 -1.47 -10.65 -1.86
CA ARG A 79 -2.81 -11.13 -2.20
C ARG A 79 -3.87 -10.13 -1.77
N ILE A 80 -4.86 -9.93 -2.62
CA ILE A 80 -6.05 -9.13 -2.36
C ILE A 80 -7.25 -10.07 -2.54
N ASP A 81 -7.81 -10.53 -1.43
CA ASP A 81 -8.99 -11.39 -1.45
C ASP A 81 -10.25 -10.56 -1.78
N ALA A 82 -11.06 -11.01 -2.74
CA ALA A 82 -12.36 -10.44 -3.08
C ALA A 82 -13.31 -10.27 -1.89
N HIS A 83 -13.16 -11.09 -0.84
CA HIS A 83 -13.97 -11.05 0.38
C HIS A 83 -13.40 -10.13 1.47
N THR A 84 -12.21 -9.56 1.27
CA THR A 84 -11.64 -8.61 2.23
C THR A 84 -12.49 -7.35 2.27
N HIS A 85 -12.86 -6.91 3.47
CA HIS A 85 -13.47 -5.59 3.73
C HIS A 85 -12.63 -4.40 3.20
N ALA A 86 -11.40 -4.66 2.78
CA ALA A 86 -10.48 -3.71 2.16
C ALA A 86 -10.76 -3.40 0.69
N ARG A 87 -11.74 -4.02 0.02
CA ARG A 87 -12.08 -3.76 -1.39
C ARG A 87 -13.10 -2.61 -1.49
N PRO A 88 -12.69 -1.37 -1.81
CA PRO A 88 -13.63 -0.31 -2.15
C PRO A 88 -14.19 -0.61 -3.54
N ASP A 89 -15.51 -0.57 -3.70
CA ASP A 89 -16.13 -0.60 -5.03
C ASP A 89 -15.93 0.76 -5.72
N SER A 90 -14.74 0.96 -6.29
CA SER A 90 -14.38 2.20 -6.96
C SER A 90 -13.49 1.97 -8.20
N PRO A 91 -13.69 2.74 -9.28
CA PRO A 91 -12.83 2.65 -10.48
C PRO A 91 -11.35 2.93 -10.19
N ALA A 92 -11.07 3.77 -9.19
CA ALA A 92 -9.71 4.09 -8.76
C ALA A 92 -9.02 2.86 -8.14
N TRP A 93 -9.73 2.09 -7.32
CA TRP A 93 -9.25 0.84 -6.76
C TRP A 93 -8.97 -0.20 -7.85
N THR A 94 -9.94 -0.45 -8.73
CA THR A 94 -9.79 -1.40 -9.85
C THR A 94 -8.59 -1.05 -10.72
N THR A 95 -8.38 0.25 -11.00
CA THR A 95 -7.23 0.71 -11.77
C THR A 95 -5.91 0.47 -11.03
N LEU A 96 -5.86 0.78 -9.72
CA LEU A 96 -4.69 0.54 -8.88
C LEU A 96 -4.31 -0.95 -8.88
N CYS A 97 -5.26 -1.84 -8.58
CA CYS A 97 -5.01 -3.28 -8.54
C CYS A 97 -4.56 -3.81 -9.90
N ARG A 98 -5.19 -3.37 -10.99
CA ARG A 98 -4.77 -3.76 -12.35
C ARG A 98 -3.34 -3.35 -12.66
N CYS A 99 -2.95 -2.11 -12.33
CA CYS A 99 -1.58 -1.64 -12.54
C CYS A 99 -0.57 -2.45 -11.72
N LEU A 100 -0.85 -2.65 -10.43
CA LEU A 100 0.03 -3.41 -9.55
C LEU A 100 0.12 -4.89 -9.92
N ALA A 101 -0.97 -5.49 -10.42
CA ALA A 101 -0.96 -6.88 -10.89
C ALA A 101 -0.13 -7.04 -12.16
N HIS A 102 -0.19 -6.07 -13.08
CA HIS A 102 0.68 -6.03 -14.26
C HIS A 102 2.18 -5.93 -13.88
N GLU A 103 2.48 -5.30 -12.75
CA GLU A 103 3.84 -5.20 -12.20
C GLU A 103 4.25 -6.43 -11.37
N GLY A 104 3.35 -7.40 -11.18
CA GLY A 104 3.59 -8.58 -10.35
C GLY A 104 3.63 -8.29 -8.84
N LEU A 105 3.14 -7.13 -8.39
CA LEU A 105 3.19 -6.70 -7.00
C LEU A 105 1.97 -7.16 -6.19
N VAL A 106 0.85 -7.43 -6.87
CA VAL A 106 -0.37 -7.93 -6.24
C VAL A 106 -1.00 -9.04 -7.07
N VAL A 107 -1.70 -9.94 -6.40
CA VAL A 107 -2.59 -10.94 -7.01
C VAL A 107 -3.98 -10.70 -6.46
N VAL A 108 -4.97 -10.57 -7.35
CA VAL A 108 -6.37 -10.37 -6.98
C VAL A 108 -7.08 -11.71 -7.17
N ASP A 109 -7.59 -12.27 -6.08
CA ASP A 109 -8.35 -13.52 -6.06
C ASP A 109 -9.86 -13.25 -5.85
#